data_AF-A0AAN7CDU1-F1
#
_entry.id   AF-A0AAN7CDU1-F1
#
_cell.length_a   1.000
_cell.length_b   1.000
_cell.length_c   1.000
_cell.angle_alpha   90.00
_cell.angle_beta   90.00
_cell.angle_gamma   90.00
#
_symmetry.space_group_name_H-M   'P 1'
#
loop_
_entity.id
_entity.type
_entity.pdbx_description
1 polymer ?
#
loop_
_entity_poly.entity_id
_entity_poly.type
_entity_poly.pdbx_seq_one_letter_code
_entity_poly.pdbx_strand_id
1 'polypeptide(L)'
;VLLAGAALLGAVHGQAFYGSVEDELDACNGDHFVQLGCFGGFAAAASEYFPFSPQGFNDTDPSLTFPGWDPGSVFNSTVTPLNCAWACRGFGYKFAALASAKCTCGIQLPDGLAPNSGVCDIPCPGDARQVCSGVEDAVVIVDPTYAANDQVPISTSNDTIAGFYQYLGCFNTPNEFATQDFRASQEVADIDTCFNLCEGMGYPLVHASSGPWVLLTGKGRKRVS
;
A
#
# COMPACT_ATOMS: atom_id res chain seq x y z
N VAL A 1 -29.56 32.37 12.56
CA VAL A 1 -28.77 32.18 11.33
C VAL A 1 -28.56 30.69 11.18
N LEU A 2 -29.31 30.06 10.28
CA LEU A 2 -29.20 28.64 9.94
C LEU A 2 -27.89 28.47 9.14
N LEU A 3 -26.87 27.85 9.74
CA LEU A 3 -25.70 27.39 8.99
C LEU A 3 -26.12 26.12 8.25
N ALA A 4 -26.41 26.28 6.96
CA ALA A 4 -26.62 25.19 6.04
C ALA A 4 -25.34 24.32 6.01
N GLY A 5 -25.44 23.10 6.55
CA GLY A 5 -24.46 22.05 6.32
C GLY A 5 -24.54 21.64 4.86
N ALA A 6 -23.68 22.22 4.02
CA ALA A 6 -23.43 21.69 2.70
C ALA A 6 -22.78 20.32 2.88
N ALA A 7 -23.59 19.26 2.75
CA ALA A 7 -23.08 17.92 2.53
C ALA A 7 -22.33 17.95 1.20
N LEU A 8 -21.02 18.15 1.27
CA LEU A 8 -20.11 17.86 0.17
C LEU A 8 -20.21 16.36 -0.06
N LEU A 9 -21.13 15.94 -0.92
CA LEU A 9 -20.98 14.75 -1.76
C LEU A 9 -19.83 15.05 -2.73
N GLY A 10 -18.62 15.26 -2.19
CA GLY A 10 -17.41 15.23 -2.97
C GLY A 10 -17.32 13.83 -3.52
N ALA A 11 -17.22 13.70 -4.84
CA ALA A 11 -16.87 12.44 -5.46
C ALA A 11 -15.67 11.88 -4.69
N VAL A 12 -15.84 10.71 -4.06
CA VAL A 12 -14.71 9.99 -3.49
C VAL A 12 -13.80 9.74 -4.68
N HIS A 13 -12.66 10.45 -4.72
CA HIS A 13 -11.68 10.21 -5.75
C HIS A 13 -11.01 8.89 -5.36
N GLY A 14 -11.66 7.78 -5.72
CA GLY A 14 -11.14 6.42 -5.58
C GLY A 14 -9.85 6.18 -6.37
N GLN A 15 -9.36 7.21 -7.09
CA GLN A 15 -8.05 7.31 -7.73
C GLN A 15 -6.90 7.40 -6.71
N ALA A 16 -7.11 6.87 -5.50
CA ALA A 16 -6.37 7.19 -4.30
C ALA A 16 -4.86 6.91 -4.38
N PHE A 17 -4.39 6.19 -5.39
CA PHE A 17 -3.05 5.65 -5.42
C PHE A 17 -2.44 5.77 -6.81
N TYR A 18 -1.59 6.79 -6.99
CA TYR A 18 -0.60 6.90 -8.06
C TYR A 18 -1.04 6.92 -9.54
N GLY A 19 -2.33 6.70 -9.85
CA GLY A 19 -2.78 6.53 -11.23
C GLY A 19 -2.73 5.06 -11.64
N SER A 20 -2.59 4.79 -12.94
CA SER A 20 -2.42 3.40 -13.42
C SER A 20 -0.99 2.90 -13.14
N VAL A 21 -0.79 1.58 -13.07
CA VAL A 21 0.56 0.99 -13.01
C VAL A 21 1.40 1.45 -14.21
N GLU A 22 0.79 1.57 -15.39
CA GLU A 22 1.47 2.04 -16.60
C GLU A 22 2.05 3.46 -16.43
N ASP A 23 1.25 4.39 -15.88
CA ASP A 23 1.68 5.76 -15.61
C ASP A 23 2.86 5.80 -14.63
N GLU A 24 2.88 4.90 -13.64
CA GLU A 24 3.98 4.77 -12.69
C GLU A 24 5.25 4.23 -13.36
N LEU A 25 5.12 3.17 -14.17
CA LEU A 25 6.22 2.59 -14.92
C LEU A 25 6.83 3.61 -15.88
N ASP A 26 6.01 4.40 -16.57
CA ASP A 26 6.47 5.47 -17.45
C ASP A 26 7.23 6.56 -16.68
N ALA A 27 6.71 6.97 -15.52
CA ALA A 27 7.34 7.99 -14.69
C ALA A 27 8.67 7.53 -14.07
N CYS A 28 8.77 6.24 -13.74
CA CYS A 28 9.94 5.64 -13.08
C CYS A 28 10.90 4.94 -14.05
N ASN A 29 10.58 4.89 -15.35
CA ASN A 29 11.31 4.12 -16.36
C ASN A 29 11.42 2.62 -16.02
N GLY A 30 10.29 2.04 -15.63
CA GLY A 30 10.12 0.64 -15.27
C GLY A 30 10.03 0.39 -13.77
N ASP A 31 9.91 -0.89 -13.41
CA ASP A 31 10.00 -1.32 -12.03
C ASP A 31 11.44 -1.75 -11.66
N HIS A 32 11.74 -1.65 -10.37
CA HIS A 32 13.04 -1.97 -9.79
C HIS A 32 12.90 -3.03 -8.70
N PHE A 33 11.83 -3.82 -8.75
CA PHE A 33 11.58 -4.83 -7.74
C PHE A 33 12.64 -5.93 -7.77
N VAL A 34 12.98 -6.44 -6.60
CA VAL A 34 13.90 -7.57 -6.45
C VAL A 34 13.16 -8.72 -5.81
N GLN A 35 13.06 -9.84 -6.50
CA GLN A 35 12.52 -11.07 -5.93
C GLN A 35 13.57 -11.69 -5.01
N LEU A 36 13.30 -11.70 -3.70
CA LEU A 36 14.20 -12.26 -2.69
C LEU A 36 14.17 -13.79 -2.66
N GLY A 37 13.12 -14.38 -3.24
CA GLY A 37 12.96 -15.82 -3.37
C GLY A 37 11.73 -16.33 -2.63
N CYS A 38 11.71 -17.65 -2.43
CA CYS A 38 10.64 -18.39 -1.78
C CYS A 38 10.99 -18.60 -0.31
N PHE A 39 10.10 -18.26 0.61
CA PHE A 39 10.31 -18.41 2.05
C PHE A 39 9.39 -19.49 2.58
N GLY A 40 9.98 -20.56 3.13
CA GLY A 40 9.22 -21.69 3.68
C GLY A 40 8.69 -21.40 5.08
N GLY A 41 7.45 -21.82 5.38
CA GLY A 41 6.81 -21.57 6.68
C GLY A 41 6.54 -20.08 6.97
N PHE A 42 6.46 -19.28 5.90
CA PHE A 42 6.22 -17.85 5.96
C PHE A 42 4.92 -17.50 6.70
N ALA A 43 3.85 -18.27 6.51
CA ALA A 43 2.55 -18.00 7.13
C ALA A 43 2.61 -17.94 8.67
N ALA A 44 3.48 -18.75 9.29
CA ALA A 44 3.68 -18.78 10.74
C ALA A 44 4.58 -17.63 11.25
N ALA A 45 5.50 -17.14 10.41
CA ALA A 45 6.51 -16.16 10.82
C ALA A 45 6.13 -14.70 10.48
N ALA A 46 5.22 -14.49 9.52
CA ALA A 46 5.04 -13.18 8.91
C ALA A 46 3.92 -12.31 9.50
N SER A 47 3.08 -12.83 10.39
CA SER A 47 1.86 -12.12 10.83
C SER A 47 2.10 -10.75 11.47
N GLU A 48 3.20 -10.58 12.21
CA GLU A 48 3.59 -9.28 12.80
C GLU A 48 4.28 -8.35 11.79
N TYR A 49 5.01 -8.93 10.84
CA TYR A 49 5.89 -8.20 9.91
C TYR A 49 5.18 -7.80 8.61
N PHE A 50 4.12 -8.53 8.26
CA PHE A 50 3.27 -8.34 7.09
C PHE A 50 1.82 -8.10 7.53
N PRO A 51 1.54 -6.96 8.20
CA PRO A 51 0.26 -6.72 8.86
C PRO A 51 -0.88 -6.45 7.87
N PHE A 52 -0.57 -6.09 6.63
CA PHE A 52 -1.57 -5.62 5.68
C PHE A 52 -1.79 -6.59 4.53
N SER A 53 -3.06 -6.78 4.17
CA SER A 53 -3.47 -7.58 3.00
C SER A 53 -4.31 -6.70 2.10
N PRO A 54 -3.82 -6.32 0.90
CA PRO A 54 -4.62 -5.59 -0.07
C PRO A 54 -5.91 -6.35 -0.38
N GLN A 55 -7.05 -5.66 -0.33
CA GLN A 55 -8.31 -6.25 -0.77
C GLN A 55 -8.35 -6.31 -2.30
N GLY A 56 -8.95 -7.37 -2.84
CA GLY A 56 -9.28 -7.43 -4.27
C GLY A 56 -10.50 -6.57 -4.59
N PHE A 57 -10.66 -6.18 -5.85
CA PHE A 57 -11.79 -5.38 -6.31
C PHE A 57 -13.14 -5.95 -5.82
N ASN A 58 -13.96 -5.07 -5.24
CA ASN A 58 -15.30 -5.38 -4.79
C ASN A 58 -16.24 -4.24 -5.20
N ASP A 59 -17.18 -4.53 -6.10
CA ASP A 59 -18.15 -3.56 -6.64
C ASP A 59 -19.21 -3.11 -5.62
N THR A 60 -19.32 -3.82 -4.50
CA THR A 60 -20.19 -3.48 -3.38
C THR A 60 -19.49 -2.69 -2.29
N ASP A 61 -18.16 -2.53 -2.36
CA ASP A 61 -17.41 -1.71 -1.40
C ASP A 61 -17.45 -0.22 -1.81
N PRO A 62 -18.15 0.63 -1.04
CA PRO A 62 -18.26 2.06 -1.36
C PRO A 62 -16.93 2.81 -1.18
N SER A 63 -15.93 2.20 -0.54
CA SER A 63 -14.63 2.80 -0.29
C SER A 63 -13.77 2.91 -1.55
N LEU A 64 -13.92 1.98 -2.52
CA LEU A 64 -13.07 1.88 -3.71
C LEU A 64 -11.55 1.97 -3.39
N THR A 65 -11.11 1.48 -2.24
CA THR A 65 -9.72 1.58 -1.75
C THR A 65 -8.79 0.52 -2.37
N PHE A 66 -8.64 0.57 -3.69
CA PHE A 66 -7.82 -0.39 -4.45
C PHE A 66 -6.63 0.32 -5.12
N PRO A 67 -5.36 0.05 -4.72
CA PRO A 67 -4.21 0.54 -5.46
C PRO A 67 -4.17 -0.09 -6.85
N GLY A 68 -3.87 0.74 -7.87
CA GLY A 68 -3.77 0.30 -9.26
C GLY A 68 -5.12 0.03 -9.95
N TRP A 69 -6.25 0.32 -9.29
CA TRP A 69 -7.56 0.23 -9.93
C TRP A 69 -7.91 1.55 -10.64
N ASP A 70 -7.94 1.48 -11.96
CA ASP A 70 -8.57 2.44 -12.88
C ASP A 70 -9.91 1.84 -13.34
N PRO A 71 -11.01 2.60 -13.49
CA PRO A 71 -12.22 2.10 -14.13
C PRO A 71 -11.92 1.40 -15.48
N GLY A 72 -12.06 0.07 -15.51
CA GLY A 72 -11.72 -0.77 -16.68
C GLY A 72 -10.43 -1.59 -16.53
N SER A 73 -9.68 -1.41 -15.44
CA SER A 73 -8.49 -2.19 -15.09
C SER A 73 -8.86 -3.62 -14.66
N VAL A 74 -8.12 -4.59 -15.16
CA VAL A 74 -8.17 -6.02 -14.76
C VAL A 74 -7.16 -6.34 -13.65
N PHE A 75 -6.62 -5.32 -12.97
CA PHE A 75 -5.58 -5.49 -11.96
C PHE A 75 -6.06 -6.38 -10.81
N ASN A 76 -5.28 -7.41 -10.53
CA ASN A 76 -5.52 -8.35 -9.44
C ASN A 76 -4.20 -8.59 -8.70
N SER A 77 -4.12 -8.17 -7.44
CA SER A 77 -2.93 -8.27 -6.60
C SER A 77 -2.58 -9.70 -6.20
N THR A 78 -3.46 -10.68 -6.45
CA THR A 78 -3.28 -12.06 -5.98
C THR A 78 -2.88 -13.05 -7.07
N VAL A 79 -2.75 -12.62 -8.33
CA VAL A 79 -2.51 -13.54 -9.46
C VAL A 79 -1.05 -13.68 -9.86
N THR A 80 -0.18 -12.73 -9.51
CA THR A 80 1.27 -12.78 -9.73
C THR A 80 2.02 -12.06 -8.60
N PRO A 81 3.26 -12.47 -8.26
CA PRO A 81 4.07 -11.78 -7.26
C PRO A 81 4.26 -10.29 -7.60
N LEU A 82 4.46 -9.97 -8.88
CA LEU A 82 4.65 -8.59 -9.34
C LEU A 82 3.40 -7.73 -9.10
N ASN A 83 2.20 -8.25 -9.35
CA ASN A 83 0.96 -7.53 -9.04
C ASN A 83 0.81 -7.29 -7.53
N CYS A 84 1.20 -8.26 -6.70
CA CYS A 84 1.23 -8.05 -5.26
C CYS A 84 2.23 -6.95 -4.87
N ALA A 85 3.41 -6.92 -5.49
CA ALA A 85 4.43 -5.90 -5.26
C ALA A 85 3.95 -4.49 -5.64
N TRP A 86 3.29 -4.33 -6.79
CA TRP A 86 2.67 -3.05 -7.17
C TRP A 86 1.62 -2.59 -6.16
N ALA A 87 0.76 -3.51 -5.69
CA ALA A 87 -0.24 -3.17 -4.68
C ALA A 87 0.41 -2.71 -3.37
N CYS A 88 1.41 -3.45 -2.88
CA CYS A 88 2.12 -3.13 -1.64
C CYS A 88 2.92 -1.83 -1.73
N ARG A 89 3.63 -1.59 -2.85
CA ARG A 89 4.29 -0.31 -3.12
C ARG A 89 3.30 0.83 -3.01
N GLY A 90 2.14 0.71 -3.66
CA GLY A 90 1.11 1.73 -3.57
C GLY A 90 0.81 2.09 -2.11
N PHE A 91 0.72 1.08 -1.23
CA PHE A 91 0.40 1.24 0.19
C PHE A 91 1.58 1.68 1.07
N GLY A 92 2.74 1.95 0.48
CA GLY A 92 3.93 2.38 1.22
C GLY A 92 4.70 1.24 1.85
N TYR A 93 4.42 -0.01 1.45
CA TYR A 93 5.11 -1.18 1.96
C TYR A 93 6.31 -1.53 1.11
N LYS A 94 7.44 -1.74 1.80
CA LYS A 94 8.71 -2.13 1.18
C LYS A 94 8.71 -3.58 0.69
N PHE A 95 7.98 -4.46 1.38
CA PHE A 95 7.94 -5.88 1.07
C PHE A 95 6.55 -6.30 0.65
N ALA A 96 6.50 -7.21 -0.31
CA ALA A 96 5.30 -7.90 -0.75
C ALA A 96 5.54 -9.41 -0.68
N ALA A 97 4.55 -10.14 -0.21
CA ALA A 97 4.60 -11.59 -0.10
C ALA A 97 3.32 -12.20 -0.67
N LEU A 98 3.48 -13.11 -1.61
CA LEU A 98 2.39 -13.84 -2.24
C LEU A 98 2.45 -15.33 -1.86
N ALA A 99 1.37 -15.80 -1.24
CA ALA A 99 1.18 -17.19 -0.83
C ALA A 99 -0.21 -17.68 -1.27
N SER A 100 -0.29 -18.67 -2.17
CA SER A 100 -1.55 -19.30 -2.61
C SER A 100 -2.70 -18.31 -2.91
N ALA A 101 -2.41 -17.27 -3.69
CA ALA A 101 -3.35 -16.18 -4.02
C ALA A 101 -3.78 -15.29 -2.84
N LYS A 102 -2.93 -15.19 -1.82
CA LYS A 102 -3.03 -14.17 -0.77
C LYS A 102 -1.83 -13.22 -0.85
N CYS A 103 -2.10 -11.98 -1.20
CA CYS A 103 -1.10 -10.91 -1.19
C CYS A 103 -1.04 -10.27 0.20
N THR A 104 0.16 -10.16 0.74
CA THR A 104 0.42 -9.51 2.03
C THR A 104 1.58 -8.54 1.89
N CYS A 105 1.52 -7.43 2.61
CA CYS A 105 2.46 -6.32 2.54
C CYS A 105 3.13 -6.12 3.90
N GLY A 106 4.44 -5.94 3.88
CA GLY A 106 5.27 -5.88 5.07
C GLY A 106 6.27 -4.75 5.05
N ILE A 107 6.60 -4.26 6.24
CA ILE A 107 7.57 -3.17 6.46
C ILE A 107 9.00 -3.70 6.63
N GLN A 108 9.12 -4.95 7.08
CA GLN A 108 10.39 -5.64 7.28
C GLN A 108 10.20 -7.15 7.11
N LEU A 109 11.30 -7.90 6.97
CA LEU A 109 11.26 -9.36 6.95
C LEU A 109 11.29 -9.92 8.38
N PRO A 110 10.68 -11.09 8.63
CA PRO A 110 10.82 -11.77 9.90
C PRO A 110 12.28 -12.15 10.17
N ASP A 111 12.72 -11.99 11.41
CA ASP A 111 14.08 -12.33 11.81
C ASP A 111 14.35 -13.84 11.63
N GLY A 112 15.51 -14.16 11.04
CA GLY A 112 15.94 -15.54 10.84
C GLY A 112 15.22 -16.28 9.71
N LEU A 113 14.30 -15.63 8.98
CA LEU A 113 13.69 -16.21 7.80
C LEU A 113 14.62 -16.03 6.59
N ALA A 114 14.94 -17.13 5.92
CA ALA A 114 15.82 -17.14 4.75
C ALA A 114 15.10 -17.78 3.56
N PRO A 115 15.39 -17.33 2.33
CA PRO A 115 14.82 -17.94 1.14
C PRO A 115 15.33 -19.38 1.00
N ASN A 116 14.40 -20.30 0.77
CA ASN A 116 14.66 -21.69 0.45
C ASN A 116 14.32 -21.94 -1.03
N SER A 117 15.28 -22.46 -1.78
CA SER A 117 15.14 -22.67 -3.22
C SER A 117 14.16 -23.78 -3.64
N GLY A 118 13.70 -24.63 -2.71
CA GLY A 118 12.96 -25.86 -3.06
C GLY A 118 11.48 -25.89 -2.68
N VAL A 119 10.88 -24.79 -2.24
CA VAL A 119 9.57 -24.81 -1.54
C VAL A 119 8.43 -24.16 -2.35
N CYS A 120 8.70 -23.67 -3.56
CA CYS A 120 7.70 -22.98 -4.37
C CYS A 120 7.66 -23.50 -5.81
N ASP A 121 6.90 -24.57 -6.04
CA ASP A 121 6.69 -25.14 -7.38
C ASP A 121 5.28 -24.87 -7.94
N ILE A 122 4.48 -24.06 -7.24
CA ILE A 122 3.10 -23.78 -7.63
C ILE A 122 3.09 -22.63 -8.65
N PRO A 123 2.67 -22.87 -9.91
CA PRO A 123 2.57 -21.82 -10.91
C PRO A 123 1.49 -20.81 -10.55
N CYS A 124 1.71 -19.56 -10.93
CA CYS A 124 0.73 -18.50 -10.73
C CYS A 124 -0.46 -18.61 -11.69
N PRO A 125 -1.69 -18.28 -11.25
CA PRO A 125 -2.87 -18.28 -12.12
C PRO A 125 -2.83 -17.17 -13.18
N GLY A 126 -2.17 -16.04 -12.89
CA GLY A 126 -2.03 -14.92 -13.84
C GLY A 126 -0.89 -15.10 -14.84
N ASP A 127 0.13 -15.88 -14.49
CA ASP A 127 1.28 -16.17 -15.36
C ASP A 127 1.93 -17.49 -14.93
N ALA A 128 1.72 -18.57 -15.69
CA ALA A 128 2.26 -19.89 -15.37
C ALA A 128 3.80 -19.98 -15.42
N ARG A 129 4.50 -18.94 -15.89
CA ARG A 129 5.97 -18.84 -15.83
C ARG A 129 6.46 -18.31 -14.48
N GLN A 130 5.58 -17.69 -13.71
CA GLN A 130 5.84 -17.21 -12.36
C GLN A 130 5.36 -18.20 -11.32
N VAL A 131 5.91 -18.07 -10.12
CA VAL A 131 5.68 -18.97 -8.99
C VAL A 131 4.92 -18.21 -7.90
N CYS A 132 3.85 -18.81 -7.37
CA CYS A 132 2.93 -18.19 -6.39
C CYS A 132 2.91 -18.89 -5.02
N SER A 133 3.75 -19.92 -4.85
CA SER A 133 3.96 -20.66 -3.58
C SER A 133 2.72 -21.38 -3.03
N GLY A 134 2.95 -22.25 -2.03
CA GLY A 134 1.91 -22.92 -1.24
C GLY A 134 1.20 -21.99 -0.26
N VAL A 135 0.33 -22.56 0.58
CA VAL A 135 -0.38 -21.80 1.63
C VAL A 135 0.56 -21.41 2.77
N GLU A 136 1.54 -22.27 3.08
CA GLU A 136 2.50 -22.06 4.17
C GLU A 136 3.72 -21.24 3.74
N ASP A 137 3.93 -21.08 2.44
CA ASP A 137 5.15 -20.55 1.83
C ASP A 137 4.82 -19.32 1.00
N ALA A 138 5.75 -18.38 0.89
CA ALA A 138 5.52 -17.15 0.12
C ALA A 138 6.67 -16.81 -0.81
N VAL A 139 6.34 -16.29 -1.99
CA VAL A 139 7.32 -15.57 -2.82
C VAL A 139 7.37 -14.15 -2.29
N VAL A 140 8.56 -13.71 -1.89
CA VAL A 140 8.77 -12.38 -1.33
C VAL A 140 9.52 -11.49 -2.33
N ILE A 141 8.98 -10.31 -2.56
CA ILE A 141 9.55 -9.25 -3.39
C ILE A 141 9.84 -8.05 -2.50
N VAL A 142 10.98 -7.41 -2.72
CA VAL A 142 11.34 -6.14 -2.08
C VAL A 142 11.36 -5.01 -3.10
N ASP A 143 10.90 -3.85 -2.67
CA ASP A 143 11.12 -2.58 -3.33
C ASP A 143 12.36 -1.89 -2.74
N PRO A 144 13.49 -1.82 -3.47
CA PRO A 144 14.69 -1.16 -2.99
C PRO A 144 14.56 0.37 -2.95
N THR A 145 13.53 0.94 -3.59
CA THR A 145 13.32 2.39 -3.58
C THR A 145 12.82 2.90 -2.23
N TYR A 146 12.24 2.03 -1.40
CA TYR A 146 11.90 2.34 -0.02
C TYR A 146 13.08 2.06 0.90
N ALA A 147 13.43 3.05 1.72
CA ALA A 147 14.40 2.86 2.80
C ALA A 147 13.85 1.84 3.81
N ALA A 148 14.75 1.16 4.52
CA ALA A 148 14.31 0.37 5.67
C ALA A 148 13.73 1.32 6.73
N ASN A 149 12.70 0.89 7.44
CA ASN A 149 11.97 1.76 8.36
C ASN A 149 12.92 2.46 9.35
N ASP A 150 13.78 1.72 10.02
CA ASP A 150 14.80 2.21 10.97
C ASP A 150 15.78 3.24 10.38
N GLN A 151 15.91 3.32 9.05
CA GLN A 151 16.78 4.26 8.34
C GLN A 151 16.04 5.52 7.85
N VAL A 152 14.71 5.57 7.95
CA VAL A 152 13.92 6.77 7.58
C VAL A 152 13.99 7.79 8.73
N PRO A 153 14.59 8.98 8.51
CA PRO A 153 14.60 10.03 9.52
C PRO A 153 13.18 10.57 9.74
N ILE A 154 12.83 10.82 11.01
CA ILE A 154 11.59 11.52 11.34
C ILE A 154 11.80 13.01 11.03
N SER A 155 11.25 13.47 9.91
CA SER A 155 11.15 14.89 9.58
C SER A 155 9.74 15.39 9.89
N THR A 156 9.64 16.64 10.34
CA THR A 156 8.35 17.27 10.67
C THR A 156 7.61 17.76 9.43
N SER A 157 8.27 17.86 8.27
CA SER A 157 7.66 18.21 6.98
C SER A 157 8.56 17.87 5.79
N ASN A 158 7.97 17.82 4.59
CA ASN A 158 8.69 17.81 3.31
C ASN A 158 7.87 18.52 2.23
N ASP A 159 8.15 19.79 1.98
CA ASP A 159 7.39 20.64 1.05
C ASP A 159 7.33 20.11 -0.39
N THR A 160 8.34 19.34 -0.82
CA THR A 160 8.35 18.74 -2.14
C THR A 160 7.32 17.62 -2.25
N ILE A 161 7.18 16.81 -1.20
CA ILE A 161 6.21 15.72 -1.12
C ILE A 161 4.81 16.28 -0.83
N ALA A 162 4.70 17.27 0.06
CA ALA A 162 3.47 17.99 0.39
C ALA A 162 2.75 18.52 -0.86
N GLY A 163 3.50 19.04 -1.83
CA GLY A 163 2.96 19.53 -3.10
C GLY A 163 2.26 18.47 -3.97
N PHE A 164 2.36 17.20 -3.60
CA PHE A 164 1.63 16.10 -4.23
C PHE A 164 0.48 15.58 -3.36
N TYR A 165 0.38 15.91 -2.08
CA TYR A 165 -0.71 15.41 -1.25
C TYR A 165 -2.05 16.06 -1.64
N GLN A 166 -3.09 15.25 -1.76
CA GLN A 166 -4.45 15.72 -2.03
C GLN A 166 -5.47 14.99 -1.15
N TYR A 167 -6.58 15.67 -0.89
CA TYR A 167 -7.71 15.06 -0.19
C TYR A 167 -8.41 14.02 -1.06
N LEU A 168 -8.46 12.79 -0.58
CA LEU A 168 -9.01 11.65 -1.32
C LEU A 168 -10.46 11.36 -0.92
N GLY A 169 -10.82 11.56 0.35
CA GLY A 169 -12.18 11.35 0.84
C GLY A 169 -12.24 10.81 2.26
N CYS A 170 -13.45 10.46 2.67
CA CYS A 170 -13.72 9.70 3.89
C CYS A 170 -13.91 8.23 3.51
N PHE A 171 -13.13 7.35 4.13
CA PHE A 171 -13.16 5.92 3.87
C PHE A 171 -13.65 5.17 5.12
N ASN A 172 -14.40 4.10 4.91
CA ASN A 172 -14.82 3.19 5.97
C ASN A 172 -13.78 2.06 6.07
N THR A 173 -13.02 2.05 7.16
CA THR A 173 -11.98 1.03 7.39
C THR A 173 -12.23 0.33 8.73
N PRO A 174 -13.11 -0.68 8.75
CA PRO A 174 -13.48 -1.36 9.99
C PRO A 174 -12.34 -2.17 10.62
N ASN A 175 -11.29 -2.46 9.86
CA ASN A 175 -10.14 -3.29 10.26
C ASN A 175 -8.80 -2.54 10.15
N GLU A 176 -8.80 -1.24 10.49
CA GLU A 176 -7.63 -0.35 10.47
C GLU A 176 -7.14 0.05 9.06
N PHE A 177 -6.33 1.11 8.99
CA PHE A 177 -5.80 1.65 7.73
C PHE A 177 -4.53 0.91 7.32
N ALA A 178 -4.19 0.99 6.04
CA ALA A 178 -3.19 0.15 5.43
C ALA A 178 -1.79 0.29 6.05
N THR A 179 -1.35 1.45 6.53
CA THR A 179 -0.03 1.59 7.19
C THR A 179 -0.17 1.54 8.71
N GLN A 180 0.57 0.63 9.35
CA GLN A 180 0.64 0.50 10.81
C GLN A 180 2.02 0.89 11.38
N ASP A 181 2.77 1.75 10.68
CA ASP A 181 4.02 2.25 11.24
C ASP A 181 3.75 3.12 12.47
N PHE A 182 4.04 2.59 13.66
CA PHE A 182 3.80 3.27 14.93
C PHE A 182 4.53 4.61 15.04
N ARG A 183 5.64 4.81 14.31
CA ARG A 183 6.38 6.08 14.29
C ARG A 183 5.59 7.17 13.57
N ALA A 184 4.73 6.76 12.65
CA ALA A 184 3.81 7.60 11.90
C ALA A 184 2.39 7.65 12.48
N SER A 185 2.15 6.94 13.59
CA SER A 185 0.86 6.93 14.28
C SER A 185 0.96 7.78 15.55
N GLN A 186 0.66 9.08 15.40
CA GLN A 186 0.77 10.05 16.49
C GLN A 186 -0.57 10.77 16.70
N GLU A 187 -0.94 10.93 17.97
CA GLU A 187 -2.06 11.81 18.34
C GLU A 187 -1.61 13.26 18.18
N VAL A 188 -2.31 14.01 17.32
CA VAL A 188 -1.98 15.40 16.99
C VAL A 188 -3.16 16.32 17.27
N ALA A 189 -2.88 17.59 17.56
CA ALA A 189 -3.90 18.59 17.85
C ALA A 189 -4.64 19.08 16.58
N ASP A 190 -3.97 19.03 15.43
CA ASP A 190 -4.48 19.47 14.14
C ASP A 190 -4.05 18.49 13.04
N ILE A 191 -4.85 18.43 11.97
CA ILE A 191 -4.65 17.45 10.92
C ILE A 191 -3.43 17.73 10.03
N ASP A 192 -3.07 19.00 9.87
CA ASP A 192 -1.91 19.40 9.07
C ASP A 192 -0.62 18.87 9.70
N THR A 193 -0.53 18.85 11.04
CA THR A 193 0.60 18.24 11.75
C THR A 193 0.74 16.74 11.46
N CYS A 194 -0.37 15.99 11.39
CA CYS A 194 -0.33 14.58 10.99
C CYS A 194 0.21 14.44 9.55
N PHE A 195 -0.29 15.28 8.64
CA PHE A 195 0.06 15.20 7.23
C PHE A 195 1.52 15.55 6.99
N ASN A 196 1.98 16.68 7.54
CA ASN A 196 3.36 17.13 7.44
C ASN A 196 4.33 16.08 8.01
N LEU A 197 3.98 15.42 9.12
CA LEU A 197 4.81 14.36 9.69
C LEU A 197 4.93 13.18 8.71
N CYS A 198 3.82 12.66 8.20
CA CYS A 198 3.82 11.54 7.24
C CYS A 198 4.54 11.91 5.93
N GLU A 199 4.38 13.13 5.44
CA GLU A 199 5.13 13.67 4.31
C GLU A 199 6.63 13.74 4.60
N GLY A 200 7.01 14.19 5.80
CA GLY A 200 8.39 14.26 6.26
C GLY A 200 9.08 12.90 6.29
N MET A 201 8.32 11.85 6.59
CA MET A 201 8.79 10.45 6.51
C MET A 201 8.66 9.85 5.11
N GLY A 202 8.08 10.58 4.15
CA GLY A 202 7.94 10.15 2.76
C GLY A 202 6.88 9.08 2.53
N TYR A 203 5.89 8.96 3.41
CA TYR A 203 4.78 8.04 3.16
C TYR A 203 4.00 8.44 1.90
N PRO A 204 3.40 7.47 1.21
CA PRO A 204 2.51 7.77 0.09
C PRO A 204 1.13 8.29 0.54
N LEU A 205 0.77 8.01 1.80
CA LEU A 205 -0.56 8.16 2.36
C LEU A 205 -0.48 8.66 3.79
N VAL A 206 -1.52 9.36 4.20
CA VAL A 206 -1.75 9.69 5.59
C VAL A 206 -3.24 9.66 5.85
N HIS A 207 -3.59 9.17 7.03
CA HIS A 207 -4.97 9.09 7.43
C HIS A 207 -5.13 9.68 8.82
N ALA A 208 -6.30 10.27 9.08
CA ALA A 208 -6.70 10.74 10.40
C ALA A 208 -8.03 10.10 10.77
N SER A 209 -8.14 9.61 12.00
CA SER A 209 -9.37 9.02 12.53
C SER A 209 -9.73 9.62 13.88
N SER A 210 -11.01 9.85 14.10
CA SER A 210 -11.58 10.22 15.41
C SER A 210 -12.75 9.30 15.79
N GLY A 211 -12.83 8.11 15.17
CA GLY A 211 -13.95 7.17 15.17
C GLY A 211 -13.81 6.11 14.06
N PRO A 212 -14.88 5.40 13.64
CA PRO A 212 -14.80 4.34 12.60
C PRO A 212 -14.61 4.88 11.17
N TRP A 213 -14.66 6.20 10.99
CA TRP A 213 -14.46 6.88 9.72
C TRP A 213 -13.08 7.49 9.66
N VAL A 214 -12.42 7.33 8.52
CA VAL A 214 -11.05 7.78 8.32
C VAL A 214 -11.02 8.84 7.23
N LEU A 215 -10.45 10.00 7.56
CA LEU A 215 -10.13 11.04 6.59
C LEU A 215 -8.79 10.66 5.93
N LEU A 216 -8.76 10.51 4.60
CA LEU A 216 -7.57 10.09 3.88
C LEU A 216 -7.06 11.20 2.96
N THR A 217 -5.75 11.43 3.03
CA THR A 217 -5.01 12.16 2.00
C THR A 217 -3.84 11.32 1.50
N GLY A 218 -3.46 11.54 0.26
CA GLY A 218 -2.43 10.75 -0.40
C GLY A 218 -1.84 11.47 -1.58
N LYS A 219 -0.72 10.94 -2.08
CA LYS A 219 0.00 11.50 -3.21
C LYS A 219 -0.83 11.42 -4.50
N GLY A 220 -1.27 12.57 -5.01
CA GLY A 220 -1.91 12.77 -6.31
C GLY A 220 -1.07 13.62 -7.27
N ARG A 221 -1.35 13.50 -8.57
CA ARG A 221 -0.78 14.39 -9.59
C ARG A 221 -1.15 15.85 -9.28
N LYS A 222 -0.20 16.78 -9.43
CA LYS A 222 -0.53 18.21 -9.58
C LYS A 222 -1.52 18.35 -10.74
N ARG A 223 -2.68 18.96 -10.50
CA ARG A 223 -3.53 19.45 -11.57
C ARG A 223 -2.70 20.45 -12.38
N VAL A 224 -2.38 20.10 -13.62
CA VAL A 224 -2.05 21.10 -14.62
C VAL A 224 -3.33 21.90 -14.83
N SER A 225 -3.30 23.15 -14.39
CA SER A 225 -4.34 24.15 -14.64
C SER A 225 -4.56 24.38 -16.12
#